data_AF-A0A9E7B1M1-F1
#
_entry.id   AF-A0A9E7B1M1-F1
#
_cell.length_a   1.000
_cell.length_b   1.000
_cell.length_c   1.000
_cell.angle_alpha   90.00
_cell.angle_beta   90.00
_cell.angle_gamma   90.00
#
_symmetry.space_group_name_H-M   'P 1'
#
loop_
_entity.id
_entity.type
_entity.pdbx_description
1 polymer ?
#
loop_
_entity_poly.entity_id
_entity_poly.type
_entity_poly.pdbx_seq_one_letter_code
_entity_poly.pdbx_strand_id
1 'polypeptide(L)' 'MHNLDKIELLSELTREERAALGTKCSWRTFRAGEQILERASDSRDMFFVVEGNVNIVNYGSTGREVIYATIGEGQY' A
#
# COMPACT_ATOMS: atom_id res chain seq x y z
N MET A 1 3.22 -10.86 -12.85
CA MET A 1 3.93 -11.33 -11.64
C MET A 1 4.35 -10.08 -10.89
N HIS A 2 3.89 -9.89 -9.66
CA HIS A 2 4.19 -8.69 -8.87
C HIS A 2 5.62 -8.76 -8.31
N ASN A 3 6.28 -7.60 -8.17
CA ASN A 3 7.61 -7.48 -7.60
C ASN A 3 7.73 -6.20 -6.76
N LEU A 4 8.85 -6.04 -6.06
CA LEU A 4 9.14 -4.88 -5.20
C LEU A 4 10.15 -3.91 -5.83
N ASP A 5 10.46 -4.05 -7.12
CA ASP A 5 11.59 -3.36 -7.76
C ASP A 5 11.41 -1.84 -7.85
N LYS A 6 10.16 -1.36 -7.77
CA LYS A 6 9.82 0.07 -7.83
C LYS A 6 9.59 0.70 -6.47
N ILE A 7 9.66 -0.07 -5.38
CA ILE A 7 9.41 0.46 -4.03
C ILE A 7 10.60 1.30 -3.58
N GLU A 8 10.38 2.60 -3.39
CA GLU A 8 11.44 3.57 -3.08
C GLU A 8 12.19 3.22 -1.78
N LEU A 9 11.44 2.78 -0.75
CA LEU A 9 12.00 2.35 0.54
C LEU A 9 13.00 1.19 0.42
N LEU A 10 12.89 0.38 -0.63
CA LEU A 10 13.67 -0.85 -0.84
C LEU A 10 14.72 -0.67 -1.94
N SER A 11 15.00 0.58 -2.33
CA SER A 11 15.91 0.91 -3.43
C SER A 11 17.36 0.51 -3.17
N GLU A 12 17.80 0.50 -1.91
CA GLU A 12 19.16 0.09 -1.52
C GLU A 12 19.39 -1.43 -1.52
N LEU A 13 18.31 -2.22 -1.56
CA LEU A 13 18.42 -3.67 -1.62
C LEU A 13 18.84 -4.12 -3.02
N THR A 14 19.57 -5.23 -3.09
CA THR A 14 19.79 -5.94 -4.36
C THR A 14 18.48 -6.53 -4.89
N ARG A 15 18.49 -6.91 -6.17
CA ARG A 15 17.31 -7.55 -6.79
C ARG A 15 17.00 -8.88 -6.12
N GLU A 16 18.03 -9.63 -5.72
CA GLU A 16 17.92 -10.91 -5.04
C GLU A 16 17.32 -10.74 -3.64
N GLU A 17 17.73 -9.72 -2.89
CA GLU A 17 17.15 -9.39 -1.58
C GLU A 17 15.68 -8.95 -1.71
N ARG A 18 15.34 -8.12 -2.70
CA ARG A 18 13.94 -7.76 -2.98
C ARG A 18 13.10 -8.97 -3.35
N ALA A 19 13.62 -9.87 -4.17
CA ALA A 19 12.92 -11.11 -4.53
C ALA A 19 12.70 -11.99 -3.29
N ALA A 20 13.72 -12.15 -2.44
CA ALA A 20 13.61 -12.90 -1.19
C ALA A 20 12.57 -12.29 -0.23
N LEU A 21 12.51 -10.96 -0.11
CA LEU A 21 11.47 -10.27 0.65
C LEU A 21 10.07 -10.50 0.05
N GLY A 22 9.95 -10.42 -1.28
CA GLY A 22 8.70 -10.64 -1.99
C GLY A 22 8.08 -12.03 -1.77
N THR A 23 8.90 -13.04 -1.46
CA THR A 23 8.39 -14.38 -1.08
C THR A 23 7.73 -14.42 0.30
N LYS A 24 8.00 -13.44 1.16
CA LYS A 24 7.40 -13.29 2.50
C LYS A 24 6.17 -12.37 2.49
N CYS A 25 5.92 -11.66 1.39
CA CYS A 25 4.79 -10.76 1.24
C CYS A 25 3.50 -11.52 0.91
N SER A 26 2.37 -10.99 1.37
CA SER A 26 1.05 -11.37 0.88
C SER A 26 0.64 -10.44 -0.27
N TRP A 27 0.44 -11.01 -1.46
CA TRP A 27 0.03 -10.26 -2.65
C TRP A 27 -1.49 -10.15 -2.70
N ARG A 28 -2.02 -8.92 -2.73
CA ARG A 28 -3.46 -8.65 -2.76
C ARG A 28 -3.79 -7.65 -3.86
N THR A 29 -4.97 -7.79 -4.45
CA THR A 29 -5.52 -6.88 -5.45
C THR A 29 -6.88 -6.41 -4.95
N PHE A 30 -7.14 -5.11 -5.12
CA PHE A 30 -8.36 -4.46 -4.66
C PHE A 30 -9.03 -3.75 -5.84
N ARG A 31 -10.35 -3.66 -5.81
CA ARG A 31 -11.12 -2.88 -6.79
C ARG A 31 -11.12 -1.40 -6.40
N ALA A 32 -11.40 -0.54 -7.37
CA ALA A 32 -11.61 0.89 -7.09
C ALA A 32 -12.74 1.07 -6.06
N GLY A 33 -12.45 1.83 -5.00
CA GLY A 33 -13.38 2.07 -3.88
C GLY A 33 -13.47 0.95 -2.85
N GLU A 34 -12.73 -0.16 -3.03
CA GLU A 34 -12.64 -1.21 -2.01
C GLU A 34 -11.77 -0.75 -0.84
N GLN A 35 -12.24 -1.00 0.39
CA GLN A 35 -11.51 -0.65 1.60
C GLN A 35 -10.38 -1.65 1.85
N ILE A 36 -9.14 -1.14 1.90
CA ILE A 36 -7.93 -1.95 2.16
C ILE A 36 -7.71 -2.11 3.68
N LEU A 37 -7.75 -0.99 4.41
CA LEU A 37 -7.52 -0.91 5.86
C LEU A 37 -8.44 0.14 6.46
N GLU A 38 -8.95 -0.12 7.66
CA GLU A 38 -9.68 0.87 8.44
C GLU A 38 -8.80 1.50 9.53
N ARG A 39 -9.09 2.76 9.86
CA ARG A 39 -8.34 3.51 10.89
C ARG A 39 -8.37 2.83 12.28
N ALA A 40 -9.44 2.12 12.60
CA ALA A 40 -9.59 1.43 13.89
C ALA A 40 -8.93 0.04 13.94
N SER A 41 -8.32 -0.40 12.83
CA SER A 41 -7.69 -1.71 12.74
C SER A 41 -6.51 -1.82 13.71
N ASP A 42 -6.34 -3.00 14.30
CA ASP A 42 -5.18 -3.40 15.10
C ASP A 42 -4.06 -4.03 14.25
N SER A 43 -4.20 -4.02 12.92
CA SER A 43 -3.17 -4.49 12.00
C SER A 43 -1.85 -3.77 12.21
N ARG A 44 -0.76 -4.54 12.12
CA ARG A 44 0.63 -4.05 12.18
C ARG A 44 1.36 -4.28 10.87
N ASP A 45 0.59 -4.53 9.80
CA ASP A 45 1.14 -4.83 8.50
C ASP A 45 1.64 -3.54 7.82
N MET A 46 2.73 -3.66 7.08
CA MET A 46 3.19 -2.64 6.15
C MET A 46 2.69 -3.00 4.76
N PHE A 47 2.13 -2.02 4.06
CA PHE A 47 1.61 -2.18 2.72
C PHE A 47 2.56 -1.50 1.73
N PHE A 48 2.64 -2.06 0.52
CA PHE A 48 3.38 -1.49 -0.59
C PHE A 48 2.44 -1.38 -1.78
N VAL A 49 2.37 -0.20 -2.40
CA VAL A 49 1.60 0.00 -3.62
C VAL A 49 2.49 -0.38 -4.80
N VAL A 50 2.37 -1.63 -5.25
CA VAL A 50 3.16 -2.14 -6.40
C VAL A 50 2.57 -1.77 -7.76
N GLU A 51 1.29 -1.41 -7.79
CA GLU A 51 0.59 -0.94 -8.98
C GLU A 51 -0.69 -0.18 -8.56
N GLY A 52 -1.00 0.91 -9.25
CA GLY A 52 -2.20 1.71 -8.99
C GLY A 52 -2.02 2.74 -7.86
N ASN A 53 -3.15 3.15 -7.28
CA ASN A 53 -3.21 4.27 -6.33
C ASN A 53 -4.15 3.94 -5.17
N VAL A 54 -3.82 4.42 -3.98
CA VAL A 54 -4.63 4.28 -2.76
C VAL A 54 -4.91 5.65 -2.17
N ASN A 55 -6.18 5.92 -1.84
CA ASN A 55 -6.55 7.14 -1.12
C ASN A 55 -6.59 6.88 0.38
N ILE A 56 -5.88 7.72 1.14
CA ILE A 56 -6.05 7.82 2.59
C ILE A 56 -7.23 8.74 2.83
N VAL A 57 -8.36 8.17 3.22
CA VAL A 57 -9.60 8.90 3.48
C VAL A 57 -9.85 9.06 4.97
N ASN A 58 -10.38 10.21 5.34
CA ASN A 58 -10.91 10.45 6.69
C ASN A 58 -12.31 11.03 6.58
N TYR A 59 -13.12 10.81 7.61
CA TYR A 59 -14.50 11.30 7.65
C TYR A 59 -14.59 12.46 8.63
N GLY A 60 -15.11 13.58 8.16
CA GLY A 60 -15.40 14.74 9.01
C GLY A 60 -16.54 14.47 10.00
N SER A 61 -16.76 15.39 10.94
CA SER A 61 -17.83 15.28 11.95
C SER A 61 -19.25 15.17 11.37
N THR A 62 -19.45 15.55 10.11
CA THR A 62 -20.72 15.43 9.38
C THR A 62 -20.80 14.18 8.49
N GLY A 63 -19.81 13.29 8.53
CA GLY A 63 -19.72 12.10 7.68
C GLY A 63 -19.22 12.37 6.25
N ARG A 64 -18.82 13.60 5.94
CA ARG A 64 -18.22 13.92 4.64
C ARG A 64 -16.84 13.29 4.51
N GLU A 65 -16.62 12.55 3.43
CA GLU A 65 -15.31 12.01 3.06
C GLU A 65 -14.36 13.12 2.63
N VAL A 66 -13.14 13.06 3.15
CA VAL A 66 -12.02 13.93 2.80
C VAL A 66 -10.83 13.06 2.44
N ILE A 67 -10.34 13.19 1.21
CA ILE A 67 -9.07 12.57 0.79
C ILE A 67 -7.94 13.38 1.42
N TYR A 68 -7.17 12.74 2.29
CA TYR A 68 -6.06 13.36 3.00
C TYR A 68 -4.76 13.26 2.20
N ALA A 69 -4.54 12.11 1.56
CA ALA A 69 -3.41 11.85 0.69
C ALA A 69 -3.76 10.77 -0.33
N THR A 70 -3.01 10.73 -1.42
CA THR A 70 -3.02 9.63 -2.39
C THR A 70 -1.62 9.04 -2.42
N ILE A 71 -1.53 7.72 -2.22
CA ILE A 71 -0.31 6.93 -2.24
C ILE A 71 -0.28 6.18 -3.58
N GLY A 72 0.72 6.46 -4.39
CA GLY A 72 0.89 5.90 -5.74
C GLY A 72 1.83 4.71 -5.78
N GLU A 73 1.97 4.14 -6.98
CA GLU A 73 2.95 3.09 -7.29
C GLU A 73 4.35 3.44 -6.79
N GLY A 74 5.02 2.49 -6.15
CA GLY A 74 6.35 2.65 -5.56
C GLY A 74 6.36 3.17 -4.12
N GLN A 75 5.21 3.62 -3.62
CA GLN A 75 5.06 4.16 -2.27
C GLN A 75 4.47 3.12 -1.28
N TYR A 76 4.42 3.49 0.00
CA TYR A 76 4.09 2.63 1.13
C TYR A 76 3.31 3.38 2.22
#